data_AF-A0A4R1Y4V6-F1
#
_entry.id   AF-A0A4R1Y4V6-F1
#
_cell.length_a   1.000
_cell.length_b   1.000
_cell.length_c   1.000
_cell.angle_alpha   90.00
_cell.angle_beta   90.00
_cell.angle_gamma   90.00
#
_symmetry.space_group_name_H-M   'P 1'
#
loop_
_entity.id
_entity.type
_entity.pdbx_description
1 polymer ?
#
loop_
_entity_poly.entity_id
_entity_poly.type
_entity_poly.pdbx_seq_one_letter_code
_entity_poly.pdbx_strand_id
1 'polypeptide(L)'
;MVAGNAIERVHKNIVEFRNFMLDEQHFPYVVFLQGSNFATETFSVFTPDGREIEISHKAGMLNRIDRVTASSLGREINQNYCENIFVDAGGVRQMLQVASLYFQASPWSAKAMAEVLLDVAKTSINVLSADLQT
;
A
#
# COMPACT_ATOMS: atom_id res chain seq x y z
N MET A 1 -13.40 19.40 -3.62
CA MET A 1 -14.35 18.61 -2.79
C MET A 1 -13.59 18.15 -1.56
N VAL A 2 -14.21 18.18 -0.37
CA VAL A 2 -13.61 17.58 0.83
C VAL A 2 -13.56 16.07 0.65
N ALA A 3 -12.41 15.44 0.91
CA ALA A 3 -12.26 14.01 0.70
C ALA A 3 -13.11 13.21 1.69
N GLY A 4 -13.78 12.15 1.20
CA GLY A 4 -14.54 11.21 2.04
C GLY A 4 -13.64 10.21 2.77
N ASN A 5 -14.23 9.16 3.33
CA ASN A 5 -13.53 8.11 4.09
C ASN A 5 -13.80 6.69 3.56
N ALA A 6 -14.46 6.53 2.41
CA ALA A 6 -14.82 5.22 1.86
C ALA A 6 -13.63 4.27 1.62
N ILE A 7 -12.39 4.81 1.56
CA ILE A 7 -11.15 4.04 1.45
C ILE A 7 -10.89 3.13 2.65
N GLU A 8 -11.42 3.46 3.83
CA GLU A 8 -11.24 2.68 5.06
C GLU A 8 -11.74 1.23 4.93
N ARG A 9 -12.64 0.95 3.97
CA ARG A 9 -13.12 -0.41 3.67
C ARG A 9 -12.00 -1.36 3.21
N VAL A 10 -10.87 -0.85 2.73
CA VAL A 10 -9.72 -1.67 2.30
C VAL A 10 -9.21 -2.57 3.43
N HIS A 11 -9.28 -2.10 4.68
CA HIS A 11 -8.82 -2.83 5.86
C HIS A 11 -9.49 -4.18 6.03
N LYS A 12 -10.77 -4.28 5.67
CA LYS A 12 -11.53 -5.53 5.82
C LYS A 12 -10.86 -6.67 5.06
N ASN A 13 -10.63 -6.51 3.75
CA ASN A 13 -10.01 -7.58 2.94
C ASN A 13 -8.57 -7.87 3.36
N ILE A 14 -7.81 -6.84 3.79
CA ILE A 14 -6.45 -7.05 4.32
C ILE A 14 -6.48 -7.97 5.53
N VAL A 15 -7.41 -7.74 6.47
CA VAL A 15 -7.56 -8.59 7.67
C VAL A 15 -8.01 -10.01 7.30
N GLU A 16 -8.95 -10.16 6.37
CA GLU A 16 -9.39 -11.49 5.91
C GLU A 16 -8.22 -12.31 5.33
N PHE A 17 -7.40 -11.70 4.49
CA PHE A 17 -6.23 -12.39 3.91
C PHE A 17 -5.11 -12.63 4.93
N ARG A 18 -4.94 -11.74 5.92
CA ARG A 18 -4.00 -11.98 7.03
C ARG A 18 -4.37 -13.24 7.79
N ASN A 19 -5.65 -13.40 8.10
CA ASN A 19 -6.17 -14.60 8.77
C ASN A 19 -6.00 -15.85 7.91
N PHE A 20 -6.24 -15.75 6.59
CA PHE A 20 -6.04 -16.86 5.67
C PHE A 20 -4.57 -17.31 5.59
N MET A 21 -3.63 -16.37 5.64
CA MET A 21 -2.19 -16.62 5.51
C MET A 21 -1.46 -16.56 6.86
N LEU A 22 -2.15 -16.86 7.96
CA LEU A 22 -1.63 -16.64 9.32
C LEU A 22 -0.31 -17.38 9.58
N ASP A 23 -0.19 -18.59 9.02
CA ASP A 23 0.98 -19.46 9.19
C ASP A 23 2.05 -19.24 8.10
N GLU A 24 1.79 -18.36 7.13
CA GLU A 24 2.71 -18.05 6.04
C GLU A 24 3.75 -17.01 6.47
N GLN A 25 5.00 -17.17 6.04
CA GLN A 25 6.07 -16.19 6.29
C GLN A 25 6.08 -15.04 5.27
N HIS A 26 5.12 -15.02 4.36
CA HIS A 26 4.92 -13.95 3.39
C HIS A 26 3.47 -13.44 3.40
N PHE A 27 3.28 -12.18 3.04
CA PHE A 27 1.97 -11.55 2.89
C PHE A 27 1.93 -10.72 1.60
N PRO A 28 1.65 -11.35 0.44
CA PRO A 28 1.76 -10.74 -0.89
C PRO A 28 0.52 -9.90 -1.23
N TYR A 29 0.05 -9.09 -0.30
CA TYR A 29 -1.15 -8.26 -0.47
C TYR A 29 -0.76 -6.85 -0.93
N VAL A 30 -1.13 -6.50 -2.17
CA VAL A 30 -0.82 -5.22 -2.80
C VAL A 30 -2.07 -4.36 -2.94
N VAL A 31 -1.98 -3.08 -2.57
CA VAL A 31 -3.04 -2.09 -2.80
C VAL A 31 -2.49 -0.94 -3.63
N PHE A 32 -3.06 -0.73 -4.81
CA PHE A 32 -2.81 0.45 -5.63
C PHE A 32 -3.85 1.53 -5.34
N LEU A 33 -3.37 2.72 -4.97
CA LEU A 33 -4.17 3.88 -4.62
C LEU A 33 -3.86 5.00 -5.60
N GLN A 34 -4.92 5.65 -6.09
CA GLN A 34 -4.83 6.62 -7.17
C GLN A 34 -5.74 7.82 -6.90
N GLY A 35 -5.24 9.00 -7.26
CA GLY A 35 -6.01 10.24 -7.35
C GLY A 35 -5.53 11.30 -6.37
N SER A 36 -6.16 12.47 -6.40
CA SER A 36 -5.72 13.64 -5.61
C SER A 36 -5.73 13.41 -4.09
N ASN A 37 -6.50 12.44 -3.58
CA ASN A 37 -6.52 12.09 -2.17
C ASN A 37 -5.30 11.23 -1.74
N PHE A 38 -4.52 10.74 -2.71
CA PHE A 38 -3.35 9.86 -2.49
C PHE A 38 -2.09 10.44 -3.15
N ALA A 39 -2.08 11.75 -3.38
CA ALA A 39 -0.90 12.44 -3.89
C ALA A 39 0.23 12.40 -2.86
N THR A 40 1.43 12.06 -3.31
CA THR A 40 2.67 12.05 -2.51
C THR A 40 3.50 13.32 -2.73
N GLU A 41 3.15 14.09 -3.75
CA GLU A 41 3.78 15.34 -4.15
C GLU A 41 2.71 16.37 -4.51
N THR A 42 3.07 17.66 -4.39
CA THR A 42 2.20 18.76 -4.79
C THR A 42 2.22 18.89 -6.31
N PHE A 43 1.05 19.08 -6.93
CA PHE A 43 0.93 19.25 -8.38
C PHE A 43 -0.12 20.32 -8.72
N SER A 44 -0.06 20.84 -9.94
CA SER A 44 -1.01 21.85 -10.43
C SER A 44 -1.96 21.27 -11.47
N VAL A 45 -3.18 21.80 -11.51
CA VAL A 45 -4.15 21.54 -12.58
C VAL A 45 -4.64 22.86 -13.16
N PHE A 46 -4.89 22.89 -14.47
CA PHE A 46 -5.44 24.06 -15.15
C PHE A 46 -6.94 23.89 -15.36
N THR A 47 -7.70 24.91 -15.00
CA THR A 47 -9.13 24.97 -15.34
C THR A 47 -9.33 25.31 -16.82
N PRO A 48 -10.53 25.12 -17.39
CA PRO A 48 -10.79 25.44 -18.80
C PRO A 48 -10.54 26.91 -19.18
N ASP A 49 -10.63 27.84 -18.22
CA ASP A 49 -10.29 29.26 -18.36
C ASP A 49 -8.79 29.56 -18.20
N GLY A 50 -7.95 28.53 -18.03
CA GLY A 50 -6.49 28.66 -17.96
C GLY A 50 -5.93 29.02 -16.58
N ARG A 51 -6.78 29.13 -15.56
CA ARG A 51 -6.32 29.39 -14.19
C ARG A 51 -5.66 28.15 -13.60
N GLU A 52 -4.48 28.35 -13.02
CA GLU A 52 -3.75 27.31 -12.30
C GLU A 52 -4.33 27.12 -10.89
N ILE A 53 -4.56 25.86 -10.51
CA ILE A 53 -4.95 25.45 -9.16
C ILE A 53 -3.91 24.47 -8.64
N GLU A 54 -3.20 24.87 -7.59
CA GLU A 54 -2.29 23.99 -6.86
C GLU A 54 -3.06 23.01 -5.97
N ILE A 55 -2.66 21.73 -5.99
CA ILE A 55 -3.15 20.66 -5.14
C ILE A 55 -2.01 20.19 -4.24
N SER A 56 -2.02 20.65 -2.98
CA SER A 56 -1.01 20.29 -1.99
C SER A 56 -1.24 18.90 -1.39
N HIS A 57 -0.22 18.04 -1.45
CA HIS A 57 -0.26 16.70 -0.84
C HIS A 57 -0.38 16.74 0.69
N LYS A 58 0.00 17.84 1.34
CA LYS A 58 -0.07 17.99 2.80
C LYS A 58 -1.44 18.46 3.30
N ALA A 59 -2.36 18.80 2.39
CA ALA A 59 -3.67 19.29 2.76
C ALA A 59 -4.55 18.17 3.32
N GLY A 60 -4.77 18.15 4.64
CA GLY A 60 -5.64 17.18 5.32
C GLY A 60 -7.11 17.20 4.87
N MET A 61 -7.55 18.27 4.21
CA MET A 61 -8.87 18.32 3.56
C MET A 61 -8.98 17.40 2.33
N LEU A 62 -7.83 17.02 1.75
CA LEU A 62 -7.74 16.18 0.54
C LEU A 62 -7.04 14.85 0.82
N ASN A 63 -5.87 14.86 1.46
CA ASN A 63 -5.05 13.67 1.62
C ASN A 63 -5.71 12.63 2.54
N ARG A 64 -5.71 11.35 2.13
CA ARG A 64 -6.28 10.21 2.84
C ARG A 64 -5.30 9.04 2.98
N ILE A 65 -4.01 9.24 2.72
CA ILE A 65 -2.96 8.22 2.91
C ILE A 65 -2.99 7.70 4.36
N ASP A 66 -3.09 8.59 5.35
CA ASP A 66 -3.11 8.21 6.76
C ASP A 66 -4.31 7.33 7.17
N ARG A 67 -5.35 7.24 6.32
CA ARG A 67 -6.49 6.33 6.58
C ARG A 67 -6.13 4.87 6.36
N VAL A 68 -5.00 4.57 5.72
CA VAL A 68 -4.59 3.20 5.36
C VAL A 68 -3.21 2.80 5.89
N THR A 69 -2.40 3.73 6.42
CA THR A 69 -1.04 3.45 6.92
C THR A 69 -0.99 2.46 8.08
N ALA A 70 -2.09 2.27 8.81
CA ALA A 70 -2.21 1.20 9.80
C ALA A 70 -2.00 -0.21 9.20
N SER A 71 -2.34 -0.43 7.92
CA SER A 71 -2.09 -1.70 7.24
C SER A 71 -0.62 -1.93 6.90
N SER A 72 0.19 -0.86 6.80
CA SER A 72 1.63 -0.94 6.58
C SER A 72 2.46 -0.69 7.84
N LEU A 73 1.81 -0.57 9.01
CA LEU A 73 2.45 -0.24 10.29
C LEU A 73 3.24 1.09 10.26
N GLY A 74 2.82 2.03 9.41
CA GLY A 74 3.52 3.30 9.23
C GLY A 74 4.91 3.19 8.58
N ARG A 75 5.24 2.04 7.98
CA ARG A 75 6.45 1.89 7.17
C ARG A 75 6.37 2.76 5.90
N GLU A 76 7.51 2.92 5.24
CA GLU A 76 7.62 3.69 3.99
C GLU A 76 6.57 3.25 2.95
N ILE A 77 6.02 4.22 2.25
CA ILE A 77 5.05 3.96 1.17
C ILE A 77 5.76 3.50 -0.10
N ASN A 78 5.03 2.88 -1.02
CA ASN A 78 5.53 2.46 -2.34
C ASN A 78 6.67 1.42 -2.27
N GLN A 79 6.65 0.56 -1.24
CA GLN A 79 7.62 -0.50 -1.04
C GLN A 79 6.97 -1.89 -1.06
N ASN A 80 7.75 -2.88 -1.45
CA ASN A 80 7.39 -4.29 -1.37
C ASN A 80 7.62 -4.80 0.06
N TYR A 81 6.53 -5.17 0.75
CA TYR A 81 6.50 -5.74 2.09
C TYR A 81 5.99 -7.18 2.12
N CYS A 82 6.19 -7.90 1.02
CA CYS A 82 5.75 -9.29 0.91
C CYS A 82 6.39 -10.19 1.97
N GLU A 83 7.64 -9.98 2.37
CA GLU A 83 8.26 -10.77 3.45
C GLU A 83 7.81 -10.25 4.82
N ASN A 84 7.27 -11.14 5.66
CA ASN A 84 6.80 -10.77 6.98
C ASN A 84 7.97 -10.35 7.88
N ILE A 85 7.69 -9.43 8.81
CA ILE A 85 8.69 -9.01 9.80
C ILE A 85 8.45 -9.71 11.13
N PHE A 86 9.53 -9.89 11.89
CA PHE A 86 9.46 -10.40 13.25
C PHE A 86 9.92 -9.31 14.22
N VAL A 87 9.14 -9.10 15.27
CA VAL A 87 9.44 -8.11 16.31
C VAL A 87 9.40 -8.80 17.66
N ASP A 88 10.45 -8.56 18.46
CA ASP A 88 10.50 -9.02 19.84
C ASP A 88 9.96 -7.92 20.76
N ALA A 89 8.88 -8.23 21.49
CA ALA A 89 8.26 -7.31 22.44
C ALA A 89 7.85 -8.06 23.71
N GLY A 90 8.37 -7.63 24.86
CA GLY A 90 8.03 -8.24 26.15
C GLY A 90 8.44 -9.71 26.28
N GLY A 91 9.52 -10.12 25.61
CA GLY A 91 9.98 -11.53 25.61
C GLY A 91 9.20 -12.46 24.68
N VAL A 92 8.25 -11.92 23.90
CA VAL A 92 7.50 -12.68 22.90
C VAL A 92 7.91 -12.21 21.50
N ARG A 93 8.29 -13.16 20.65
CA ARG A 93 8.53 -12.92 19.22
C ARG A 93 7.20 -12.97 18.47
N GLN A 94 6.87 -11.90 17.77
CA GLN A 94 5.62 -11.77 17.01
C GLN A 94 5.93 -11.63 15.52
N MET A 95 5.21 -12.38 14.67
CA MET A 95 5.22 -12.19 13.22
C MET A 95 4.18 -11.15 12.83
N LEU A 96 4.56 -10.18 11.99
CA LEU A 96 3.68 -9.13 11.52
C LEU A 96 3.58 -9.16 10.00
N GLN A 97 2.34 -9.25 9.50
CA GLN A 97 1.99 -9.21 8.08
C GLN A 97 1.71 -7.78 7.65
N VAL A 98 2.49 -7.26 6.69
CA VAL A 98 2.47 -5.85 6.29
C VAL A 98 1.94 -5.74 4.85
N ALA A 99 0.84 -5.01 4.65
CA ALA A 99 0.33 -4.79 3.30
C ALA A 99 1.27 -3.85 2.52
N SER A 100 1.51 -4.16 1.26
CA SER A 100 2.30 -3.31 0.35
C SER A 100 1.38 -2.25 -0.26
N LEU A 101 1.53 -1.00 0.17
CA LEU A 101 0.65 0.11 -0.24
C LEU A 101 1.37 1.02 -1.23
N TYR A 102 0.82 1.15 -2.44
CA TYR A 102 1.36 1.98 -3.51
C TYR A 102 0.41 3.14 -3.81
N PHE A 103 0.93 4.36 -3.86
CA PHE A 103 0.20 5.62 -3.97
C PHE A 103 0.78 6.48 -5.08
N GLN A 104 -0.10 7.08 -5.88
CA GLN A 104 0.26 8.19 -6.78
C GLN A 104 -0.98 9.02 -7.14
N ALA A 105 -0.78 10.26 -7.56
CA ALA A 105 -1.87 11.10 -8.05
C ALA A 105 -2.37 10.67 -9.44
N SER A 106 -1.43 10.33 -10.32
CA SER A 106 -1.68 10.01 -11.74
C SER A 106 -2.26 8.60 -11.94
N PRO A 107 -2.93 8.35 -13.08
CA PRO A 107 -3.36 7.02 -13.46
C PRO A 107 -2.24 5.98 -13.47
N TRP A 108 -2.51 4.81 -12.88
CA TRP A 108 -1.59 3.68 -12.97
C TRP A 108 -1.55 3.13 -14.40
N SER A 109 -0.34 2.95 -14.93
CA SER A 109 -0.16 2.19 -16.16
C SER A 109 -0.18 0.69 -15.85
N ALA A 110 -0.70 -0.12 -16.79
CA ALA A 110 -0.69 -1.57 -16.66
C ALA A 110 0.73 -2.12 -16.47
N LYS A 111 1.73 -1.52 -17.15
CA LYS A 111 3.14 -1.89 -17.03
C LYS A 111 3.66 -1.66 -15.61
N ALA A 112 3.43 -0.48 -15.03
CA ALA A 112 3.89 -0.16 -13.67
C ALA A 112 3.25 -1.07 -12.62
N MET A 113 1.94 -1.36 -12.76
CA MET A 113 1.27 -2.32 -11.86
C MET A 113 1.84 -3.74 -12.02
N ALA A 114 2.10 -4.17 -13.26
CA ALA A 114 2.67 -5.49 -13.53
C ALA A 114 4.08 -5.64 -12.95
N GLU A 115 4.92 -4.60 -13.02
CA GLU A 115 6.26 -4.59 -12.43
C GLU A 115 6.21 -4.79 -10.91
N VAL A 116 5.34 -4.05 -10.21
CA VAL A 116 5.12 -4.19 -8.76
C VAL A 116 4.59 -5.57 -8.41
N LEU A 117 3.56 -6.05 -9.11
CA LEU A 117 2.95 -7.35 -8.85
C LEU A 117 3.95 -8.50 -9.09
N LEU A 118 4.78 -8.39 -10.14
CA LEU A 118 5.82 -9.37 -10.44
C LEU A 118 6.93 -9.36 -9.39
N ASP A 119 7.31 -8.18 -8.87
CA ASP A 119 8.29 -8.07 -7.79
C ASP A 119 7.78 -8.77 -6.51
N VAL A 120 6.55 -8.47 -6.10
CA VAL A 120 5.89 -9.11 -4.94
C VAL A 120 5.76 -10.62 -5.13
N ALA A 121 5.37 -11.07 -6.32
CA ALA A 121 5.26 -12.50 -6.62
C ALA A 121 6.62 -13.21 -6.53
N LYS A 122 7.70 -12.58 -7.02
CA LYS A 122 9.06 -13.12 -6.91
C LYS A 122 9.50 -13.22 -5.45
N THR A 123 9.24 -12.19 -4.64
CA THR A 123 9.53 -12.24 -3.19
C THR A 123 8.78 -13.37 -2.52
N SER A 124 7.49 -13.54 -2.83
CA SER A 124 6.68 -14.65 -2.32
C SER A 124 7.26 -16.02 -2.67
N ILE A 125 7.64 -16.24 -3.94
CA ILE A 125 8.28 -17.50 -4.38
C ILE A 125 9.61 -17.73 -3.66
N ASN A 126 10.41 -16.67 -3.47
CA ASN A 126 11.68 -16.79 -2.75
C ASN A 126 11.48 -17.21 -1.29
N VAL A 127 10.48 -16.65 -0.60
CA VAL A 127 10.14 -17.06 0.78
C VAL A 127 9.68 -18.53 0.82
N LEU A 128 8.88 -18.95 -0.16
CA LEU A 128 8.39 -20.34 -0.28
C LEU A 128 9.42 -21.31 -0.89
N SER A 129 10.63 -20.85 -1.22
CA SER A 129 11.57 -21.62 -2.05
C SER A 129 11.97 -22.97 -1.44
N ALA A 130 11.98 -23.09 -0.11
CA ALA A 130 12.27 -24.34 0.58
C ALA A 130 11.23 -25.44 0.29
N ASP A 131 9.95 -25.06 0.17
CA ASP A 131 8.85 -26.00 -0.05
C ASP A 131 8.71 -26.38 -1.54
N LEU A 132 9.22 -25.54 -2.44
CA LEU A 132 9.14 -25.70 -3.89
C LEU A 132 10.26 -26.56 -4.51
N GLN A 133 11.26 -26.97 -3.72
CA GLN A 133 12.39 -27.80 -4.19
C GLN A 133 12.07 -29.30 -4.27
N THR A 134 10.79 -29.67 -4.17
CA THR A 134 10.29 -31.04 -4.29
C THR A 134 10.09 -31.49 -5.74
#